data_AF-A0A074WDT3-F1
#
_entry.id   AF-A0A074WDT3-F1
#
_cell.length_a   1.000
_cell.length_b   1.000
_cell.length_c   1.000
_cell.angle_alpha   90.00
_cell.angle_beta   90.00
_cell.angle_gamma   90.00
#
_symmetry.space_group_name_H-M   'P 1'
#
loop_
_entity.id
_entity.type
_entity.pdbx_description
1 polymer ?
#
loop_
_entity_poly.entity_id
_entity_poly.type
_entity_poly.pdbx_seq_one_letter_code
_entity_poly.pdbx_strand_id
1 'polypeptide(L)'
;MPHAAAPFHPLRFPSSASTPQQAAVAGPHHHHHHHHHAVHAHPPHHHHHNVRPPPMPSTRQPQTTISNQELLASVSSLPQKHLGSHVYTTKLSLPPRESTPLDFKYHFKSAVKPIPRFEDKANCTFTVRVPRAYLGASNAFEEDSDNVAGGLEEICKTRAVWGSDVYADDSDPVAAAVHSGWIRGDFGEYNEDLRELFNEGTDEALETPELGKIYTEKPTKPLRTSTKAELHITVLILPALTHYTASTQNFLRSREWGSDHDGVSYMIHSIEFVEESSTNRFTERSAAAKHQRIRDDLARRKEAAESLLGLLQGSTGTMTPASSNVSVGA
;
A
#
# COMPACT_ATOMS: atom_id res chain seq x y z
N MET A 1 34.47 -18.78 -16.83
CA MET A 1 33.27 -19.51 -17.27
C MET A 1 32.12 -19.11 -16.36
N PRO A 2 31.26 -18.16 -16.74
CA PRO A 2 30.06 -17.84 -15.96
C PRO A 2 28.95 -18.84 -16.30
N HIS A 3 28.34 -19.43 -15.26
CA HIS A 3 27.20 -20.33 -15.39
C HIS A 3 25.96 -19.55 -15.83
N ALA A 4 25.35 -19.99 -16.94
CA ALA A 4 24.10 -19.44 -17.45
C ALA A 4 22.91 -19.98 -16.64
N ALA A 5 22.04 -19.06 -16.21
CA ALA A 5 20.76 -19.36 -15.57
C ALA A 5 19.76 -19.93 -16.60
N ALA A 6 19.03 -20.98 -16.20
CA ALA A 6 18.02 -21.63 -17.02
C ALA A 6 16.73 -20.77 -17.13
N PRO A 7 16.01 -20.82 -18.27
CA PRO A 7 14.77 -20.06 -18.45
C PRO A 7 13.60 -20.63 -17.64
N PHE A 8 12.81 -19.72 -17.07
CA PHE A 8 11.64 -20.01 -16.22
C PHE A 8 10.47 -20.63 -17.02
N HIS A 9 9.86 -21.67 -16.42
CA HIS A 9 8.70 -22.39 -16.94
C HIS A 9 7.42 -21.94 -16.17
N PRO A 10 6.39 -21.37 -16.81
CA PRO A 10 5.28 -20.69 -16.13
C PRO A 10 4.16 -21.61 -15.58
N LEU A 11 4.45 -22.88 -15.26
CA LEU A 11 3.43 -23.85 -14.82
C LEU A 11 3.46 -24.13 -13.30
N ARG A 12 4.00 -23.22 -12.49
CA ARG A 12 4.12 -23.42 -11.03
C ARG A 12 3.13 -22.63 -10.17
N PHE A 13 2.01 -22.20 -10.72
CA PHE A 13 0.89 -21.67 -9.94
C PHE A 13 -0.24 -22.69 -9.88
N PRO A 14 -0.43 -23.42 -8.77
CA PRO A 14 -1.67 -24.14 -8.55
C PRO A 14 -2.77 -23.13 -8.19
N SER A 15 -3.54 -22.69 -9.19
CA SER A 15 -4.86 -22.10 -8.98
C SER A 15 -5.79 -23.17 -8.43
N SER A 16 -5.84 -23.33 -7.10
CA SER A 16 -6.77 -24.27 -6.47
C SER A 16 -8.00 -23.50 -5.98
N ALA A 17 -8.95 -23.29 -6.90
CA ALA A 17 -10.36 -23.14 -6.55
C ALA A 17 -10.97 -24.54 -6.52
N SER A 18 -11.48 -24.94 -5.37
CA SER A 18 -12.10 -26.24 -5.09
C SER A 18 -13.51 -26.29 -5.67
N THR A 19 -13.76 -27.18 -6.63
CA THR A 19 -15.10 -27.77 -6.88
C THR A 19 -14.95 -29.10 -7.63
N PRO A 20 -15.66 -30.18 -7.25
CA PRO A 20 -15.40 -31.52 -7.78
C PRO A 20 -16.31 -31.84 -8.97
N GLN A 21 -15.75 -32.22 -10.13
CA GLN A 21 -16.54 -32.88 -11.16
C GLN A 21 -15.75 -33.91 -11.98
N GLN A 22 -16.09 -35.16 -11.69
CA GLN A 22 -16.26 -36.34 -12.56
C GLN A 22 -15.17 -36.77 -13.55
N ALA A 23 -14.83 -38.04 -13.38
CA ALA A 23 -13.92 -38.86 -14.15
C ALA A 23 -14.31 -39.04 -15.62
N ALA A 24 -13.30 -39.08 -16.50
CA ALA A 24 -13.39 -39.78 -17.78
C ALA A 24 -12.00 -40.28 -18.26
N VAL A 25 -11.81 -41.58 -18.05
CA VAL A 25 -11.23 -42.64 -18.91
C VAL A 25 -9.94 -42.38 -19.71
N ALA A 26 -8.94 -43.21 -19.41
CA ALA A 26 -7.67 -43.40 -20.10
C ALA A 26 -7.79 -44.23 -21.41
N GLY A 27 -6.87 -44.01 -22.35
CA GLY A 27 -6.63 -44.89 -23.51
C GLY A 27 -5.14 -44.93 -23.90
N PRO A 28 -4.63 -46.03 -24.48
CA PRO A 28 -3.30 -46.54 -24.13
C PRO A 28 -2.22 -46.41 -25.21
N HIS A 29 -1.02 -46.73 -24.74
CA HIS A 29 0.31 -46.74 -25.35
C HIS A 29 0.47 -47.68 -26.56
N HIS A 30 1.38 -47.32 -27.48
CA HIS A 30 2.06 -48.29 -28.35
C HIS A 30 3.58 -48.08 -28.32
N HIS A 31 4.29 -49.15 -27.98
CA HIS A 31 5.73 -49.33 -28.11
C HIS A 31 6.04 -50.03 -29.44
N HIS A 32 7.14 -49.66 -30.10
CA HIS A 32 7.88 -50.59 -30.95
C HIS A 32 9.40 -50.40 -30.82
N HIS A 33 10.08 -51.55 -30.89
CA HIS A 33 11.48 -51.82 -30.63
C HIS A 33 12.43 -51.49 -31.80
N HIS A 34 13.69 -51.23 -31.41
CA HIS A 34 14.99 -51.57 -32.02
C HIS A 34 15.16 -51.76 -33.54
N HIS A 35 16.17 -51.12 -34.16
CA HIS A 35 17.53 -51.69 -34.33
C HIS A 35 18.50 -50.74 -35.09
N HIS A 36 19.73 -51.21 -35.26
CA HIS A 36 21.03 -50.54 -35.28
C HIS A 36 21.49 -49.76 -36.53
N HIS A 37 22.45 -48.85 -36.24
CA HIS A 37 23.64 -48.41 -36.99
C HIS A 37 23.60 -48.41 -38.54
N ALA A 38 23.64 -47.20 -39.10
CA ALA A 38 24.37 -46.91 -40.33
C ALA A 38 25.04 -45.54 -40.18
N VAL A 39 26.36 -45.52 -40.40
CA VAL A 39 27.19 -44.31 -40.36
C VAL A 39 26.92 -43.53 -41.65
N HIS A 40 26.06 -42.52 -41.58
CA HIS A 40 25.85 -41.59 -42.68
C HIS A 40 26.49 -40.24 -42.33
N ALA A 41 27.45 -39.83 -43.15
CA ALA A 41 28.02 -38.49 -43.14
C ALA A 41 26.94 -37.49 -43.59
N HIS A 42 26.49 -36.64 -42.66
CA HIS A 42 25.55 -35.57 -42.95
C HIS A 42 26.28 -34.34 -43.55
N PRO A 43 25.69 -33.63 -44.52
CA PRO A 43 26.18 -32.33 -44.96
C PRO A 43 26.16 -31.32 -43.80
N PRO A 44 26.97 -30.24 -43.84
CA PRO A 44 27.00 -29.26 -42.77
C PRO A 44 25.64 -28.58 -42.65
N HIS A 45 24.91 -28.89 -41.59
CA HIS A 45 23.68 -28.20 -41.24
C HIS A 45 24.02 -26.76 -40.85
N HIS A 46 23.64 -25.80 -41.69
CA HIS A 46 23.69 -24.39 -41.35
C HIS A 46 22.80 -24.15 -40.13
N HIS A 47 23.41 -23.78 -39.00
CA HIS A 47 22.68 -23.26 -37.86
C HIS A 47 22.08 -21.92 -38.25
N HIS A 48 20.79 -21.92 -38.62
CA HIS A 48 20.02 -20.69 -38.61
C HIS A 48 19.99 -20.19 -37.16
N HIS A 49 20.70 -19.11 -36.89
CA HIS A 49 20.43 -18.31 -35.70
C HIS A 49 18.98 -17.88 -35.83
N ASN A 50 18.08 -18.49 -35.04
CA ASN A 50 16.77 -17.89 -34.81
C ASN A 50 17.05 -16.51 -34.23
N VAL A 51 16.82 -15.49 -35.04
CA VAL A 51 16.78 -14.10 -34.60
C VAL A 51 15.79 -14.09 -33.45
N ARG A 52 16.29 -13.82 -32.24
CA ARG A 52 15.45 -13.66 -31.06
C ARG A 52 14.36 -12.64 -31.43
N PRO A 53 13.07 -13.00 -31.35
CA PRO A 53 12.02 -12.05 -31.65
C PRO A 53 12.25 -10.80 -30.76
N PRO A 54 12.06 -9.58 -31.30
CA PRO A 54 12.22 -8.38 -30.51
C PRO A 54 11.38 -8.51 -29.23
N PRO A 55 11.89 -8.06 -28.07
CA PRO A 55 11.12 -8.10 -26.84
C PRO A 55 9.76 -7.45 -27.10
N MET A 56 8.69 -8.19 -26.83
CA MET A 56 7.34 -7.66 -26.97
C MET A 56 7.26 -6.36 -26.17
N PRO A 57 6.63 -5.29 -26.70
CA PRO A 57 6.42 -4.07 -25.94
C PRO A 57 5.76 -4.47 -24.62
N SER A 58 6.32 -3.99 -23.50
CA SER A 58 5.78 -4.34 -22.18
C SER A 58 4.28 -4.05 -22.19
N THR A 59 3.49 -5.04 -21.79
CA THR A 59 2.04 -4.90 -21.69
C THR A 59 1.80 -3.69 -20.79
N ARG A 60 1.18 -2.62 -21.32
CA ARG A 60 0.82 -1.42 -20.55
C ARG A 60 0.20 -1.90 -19.23
N GLN A 61 0.80 -1.50 -18.11
CA GLN A 61 0.27 -1.87 -16.80
C GLN A 61 -1.15 -1.31 -16.67
N PRO A 62 -2.12 -2.12 -16.24
CA PRO A 62 -3.47 -1.63 -16.02
C PRO A 62 -3.45 -0.54 -14.96
N GLN A 63 -3.98 0.65 -15.29
CA GLN A 63 -4.11 1.76 -14.36
C GLN A 63 -5.56 1.85 -13.90
N THR A 64 -5.77 1.72 -12.59
CA THR A 64 -7.08 1.94 -11.97
C THR A 64 -7.16 3.38 -11.49
N THR A 65 -8.23 4.09 -11.85
CA THR A 65 -8.52 5.43 -11.35
C THR A 65 -9.79 5.37 -10.51
N ILE A 66 -9.71 5.89 -9.27
CA ILE A 66 -10.82 5.96 -8.33
C ILE A 66 -11.15 7.44 -8.13
N SER A 67 -12.42 7.81 -8.26
CA SER A 67 -12.89 9.18 -8.01
C SER A 67 -13.76 9.22 -6.77
N ASN A 68 -13.34 10.02 -5.79
CA ASN A 68 -14.06 10.24 -4.53
C ASN A 68 -14.72 11.64 -4.47
N GLN A 69 -14.81 12.33 -5.61
CA GLN A 69 -15.23 13.75 -5.67
C GLN A 69 -16.65 13.97 -5.13
N GLU A 70 -17.62 13.14 -5.52
CA GLU A 70 -19.01 13.27 -5.08
C GLU A 70 -19.15 12.99 -3.58
N LEU A 71 -18.44 11.97 -3.08
CA LEU A 71 -18.41 11.65 -1.65
C LEU A 71 -17.84 12.81 -0.83
N LEU A 72 -16.70 13.37 -1.25
CA LEU A 72 -16.08 14.51 -0.58
C LEU A 72 -16.96 15.77 -0.65
N ALA A 73 -17.62 16.02 -1.78
CA ALA A 73 -18.57 17.12 -1.91
C ALA A 73 -19.80 16.95 -0.99
N SER A 74 -20.27 15.70 -0.78
CA SER A 74 -21.43 15.43 0.08
C SER A 74 -21.18 15.78 1.56
N VAL A 75 -19.92 15.76 2.00
CA VAL A 75 -19.53 16.01 3.40
C VAL A 75 -18.94 17.40 3.62
N SER A 76 -18.63 18.15 2.57
CA SER A 76 -17.85 19.39 2.67
C SER A 76 -18.54 20.50 3.47
N SER A 77 -19.88 20.48 3.56
CA SER A 77 -20.66 21.43 4.36
C SER A 77 -20.77 21.04 5.84
N LEU A 78 -20.33 19.84 6.23
CA LEU A 78 -20.41 19.36 7.60
C LEU A 78 -19.30 19.99 8.48
N PRO A 79 -19.49 20.09 9.80
CA PRO A 79 -18.46 20.62 10.68
C PRO A 79 -17.16 19.81 10.62
N GLN A 80 -16.05 20.46 10.33
CA GLN A 80 -14.72 19.84 10.36
C GLN A 80 -14.07 20.08 11.71
N LYS A 81 -13.73 18.99 12.42
CA LYS A 81 -13.00 19.02 13.70
C LYS A 81 -11.98 17.91 13.76
N HIS A 82 -10.91 18.12 14.51
CA HIS A 82 -10.03 17.02 14.90
C HIS A 82 -10.60 16.28 16.12
N LEU A 83 -10.79 14.97 16.01
CA LEU A 83 -11.40 14.13 17.04
C LEU A 83 -10.39 13.62 18.09
N GLY A 84 -9.10 13.86 17.87
CA GLY A 84 -8.02 13.39 18.75
C GLY A 84 -7.18 12.29 18.10
N SER A 85 -6.44 11.57 18.94
CA SER A 85 -5.50 10.55 18.50
C SER A 85 -5.50 9.32 19.38
N HIS A 86 -5.08 8.19 18.82
CA HIS A 86 -4.74 6.99 19.58
C HIS A 86 -3.41 6.39 19.11
N VAL A 87 -2.76 5.64 19.98
CA VAL A 87 -1.59 4.84 19.62
C VAL A 87 -2.07 3.56 18.91
N TYR A 88 -1.46 3.24 17.78
CA TYR A 88 -1.69 2.02 17.04
C TYR A 88 -1.24 0.82 17.88
N THR A 89 -2.09 -0.19 17.94
CA THR A 89 -1.85 -1.43 18.68
C THR A 89 -2.53 -2.58 17.96
N THR A 90 -1.93 -3.76 18.02
CA THR A 90 -2.53 -4.99 17.50
C THR A 90 -2.76 -5.97 18.64
N LYS A 91 -3.76 -6.84 18.50
CA LYS A 91 -3.97 -7.96 19.41
C LYS A 91 -3.22 -9.17 18.89
N LEU A 92 -2.17 -9.57 19.59
CA LEU A 92 -1.43 -10.79 19.29
C LEU A 92 -2.16 -11.99 19.88
N SER A 93 -2.34 -13.03 19.07
CA SER A 93 -2.95 -14.30 19.47
C SER A 93 -2.13 -15.47 18.94
N LEU A 94 -2.18 -16.62 19.60
CA LEU A 94 -1.53 -17.83 19.08
C LEU A 94 -2.47 -18.52 18.09
N PRO A 95 -2.02 -18.87 16.87
CA PRO A 95 -2.81 -19.70 15.97
C PRO A 95 -3.06 -21.09 16.61
N PRO A 96 -4.23 -21.72 16.35
CA PRO A 96 -4.49 -23.08 16.79
C PRO A 96 -3.39 -24.02 16.30
N ARG A 97 -2.83 -24.87 17.19
CA ARG A 97 -1.71 -25.78 16.89
C ARG A 97 -1.92 -26.65 15.65
N GLU A 98 -3.16 -27.02 15.37
CA GLU A 98 -3.55 -27.87 14.24
C GLU A 98 -3.47 -27.14 12.88
N SER A 99 -3.40 -25.81 12.89
CA SER A 99 -3.39 -24.94 11.70
C SER A 99 -2.06 -24.22 11.47
N THR A 100 -1.01 -24.57 12.23
CA THR A 100 0.30 -23.92 12.16
C THR A 100 1.31 -24.84 11.48
N PRO A 101 1.61 -24.63 10.19
CA PRO A 101 2.71 -25.31 9.51
C PRO A 101 4.04 -25.11 10.24
N LEU A 102 4.93 -26.10 10.18
CA LEU A 102 6.23 -26.08 10.87
C LEU A 102 7.19 -25.00 10.31
N ASP A 103 6.97 -24.56 9.07
CA ASP A 103 7.73 -23.54 8.34
C ASP A 103 7.14 -22.13 8.48
N PHE A 104 6.15 -21.95 9.36
CA PHE A 104 5.45 -20.69 9.48
C PHE A 104 6.34 -19.66 10.23
N LYS A 105 6.83 -18.65 9.50
CA LYS A 105 7.71 -17.58 9.98
C LYS A 105 7.22 -16.88 11.27
N TYR A 106 5.90 -16.81 11.48
CA TYR A 106 5.28 -16.10 12.61
C TYR A 106 4.35 -17.01 13.43
N HIS A 107 4.77 -17.42 14.62
CA HIS A 107 3.99 -18.31 15.50
C HIS A 107 2.83 -17.59 16.24
N PHE A 108 2.37 -16.46 15.71
CA PHE A 108 1.28 -15.65 16.25
C PHE A 108 0.43 -15.11 15.08
N LYS A 109 -0.80 -14.69 15.38
CA LYS A 109 -1.68 -13.94 14.49
C LYS A 109 -1.89 -12.55 15.09
N SER A 110 -1.60 -11.53 14.28
CA SER A 110 -1.92 -10.15 14.60
C SER A 110 -3.36 -9.83 14.17
N ALA A 111 -4.20 -9.42 15.11
CA ALA A 111 -5.52 -8.90 14.83
C ALA A 111 -5.53 -7.37 14.96
N VAL A 112 -6.03 -6.72 13.91
CA VAL A 112 -6.18 -5.26 13.85
C VAL A 112 -7.11 -4.80 14.96
N LYS A 113 -6.77 -3.66 15.56
CA LYS A 113 -7.70 -2.90 16.38
C LYS A 113 -8.30 -1.80 15.50
N PRO A 114 -9.59 -1.86 15.15
CA PRO A 114 -10.25 -0.82 14.37
C PRO A 114 -10.14 0.55 15.02
N ILE A 115 -10.28 1.60 14.21
CA ILE A 115 -10.42 2.96 14.75
C ILE A 115 -11.72 3.06 15.58
N PRO A 116 -11.83 4.01 16.53
CA PRO A 116 -13.08 4.21 17.25
C PRO A 116 -14.24 4.50 16.29
N ARG A 117 -15.45 4.06 16.66
CA ARG A 117 -16.66 4.39 15.89
C ARG A 117 -16.91 5.90 15.98
N PHE A 118 -16.94 6.56 14.84
CA PHE A 118 -17.10 8.01 14.71
C PHE A 118 -18.44 8.38 14.06
N GLU A 119 -19.51 7.73 14.51
CA GLU A 119 -20.89 8.00 14.09
C GLU A 119 -21.19 9.52 14.18
N ASP A 120 -21.83 10.04 13.14
CA ASP A 120 -22.15 11.47 12.97
C ASP A 120 -20.94 12.44 13.02
N LYS A 121 -19.72 11.95 12.78
CA LYS A 121 -18.50 12.77 12.67
C LYS A 121 -17.92 12.80 11.27
N ALA A 122 -18.73 12.61 10.23
CA ALA A 122 -18.29 12.82 8.86
C ALA A 122 -17.66 14.23 8.68
N ASN A 123 -16.68 14.34 7.80
CA ASN A 123 -15.82 15.52 7.59
C ASN A 123 -14.86 15.86 8.75
N CYS A 124 -14.85 15.10 9.84
CA CYS A 124 -13.86 15.25 10.90
C CYS A 124 -12.61 14.40 10.63
N THR A 125 -11.53 14.70 11.33
CA THR A 125 -10.25 13.99 11.15
C THR A 125 -9.75 13.39 12.45
N PHE A 126 -9.02 12.28 12.38
CA PHE A 126 -8.52 11.55 13.54
C PHE A 126 -7.10 11.03 13.29
N THR A 127 -6.22 10.97 14.30
CA THR A 127 -4.84 10.47 14.11
C THR A 127 -4.61 9.13 14.75
N VAL A 128 -4.06 8.23 13.96
CA VAL A 128 -3.45 6.99 14.40
C VAL A 128 -1.94 7.21 14.49
N ARG A 129 -1.38 7.14 15.70
CA ARG A 129 0.06 7.23 15.93
C ARG A 129 0.66 5.84 15.90
N VAL A 130 1.47 5.54 14.90
CA VAL A 130 2.05 4.23 14.65
C VAL A 130 3.48 4.18 15.19
N PRO A 131 3.73 3.44 16.28
CA PRO A 131 5.07 3.28 16.81
C PRO A 131 6.00 2.64 15.78
N ARG A 132 7.28 3.03 15.82
CA ARG A 132 8.32 2.49 14.93
C ARG A 132 8.37 0.96 14.91
N ALA A 133 8.13 0.31 16.06
CA ALA A 133 8.20 -1.14 16.19
C ALA A 133 7.24 -1.90 15.24
N TYR A 134 6.21 -1.23 14.69
CA TYR A 134 5.30 -1.78 13.66
C TYR A 134 5.71 -1.44 12.23
N LEU A 135 6.69 -0.56 12.04
CA LEU A 135 7.13 -0.04 10.74
C LEU A 135 8.48 -0.61 10.30
N GLY A 136 9.12 -1.40 11.16
CA GLY A 136 10.41 -2.04 10.88
C GLY A 136 10.33 -2.94 9.66
N ALA A 137 11.30 -2.77 8.76
CA ALA A 137 11.42 -3.60 7.57
C ALA A 137 11.90 -5.01 7.94
N SER A 138 11.37 -6.00 7.24
CA SER A 138 11.62 -7.43 7.39
C SER A 138 13.09 -7.85 7.21
N ASN A 139 13.84 -7.06 6.44
CA ASN A 139 15.27 -7.23 6.17
C ASN A 139 16.18 -6.44 7.12
N ALA A 140 15.63 -5.56 7.97
CA ALA A 140 16.37 -4.86 9.01
C ALA A 140 16.59 -5.79 10.21
N PHE A 141 17.45 -6.80 10.03
CA PHE A 141 18.01 -7.60 11.11
C PHE A 141 19.00 -6.73 11.91
N GLU A 142 18.47 -5.81 12.70
CA GLU A 142 19.24 -5.19 13.78
C GLU A 142 19.14 -6.14 14.98
N GLU A 143 20.28 -6.74 15.37
CA GLU A 143 20.41 -7.74 16.46
C GLU A 143 19.88 -7.23 17.82
N ASP A 144 19.62 -5.93 17.94
CA ASP A 144 19.23 -5.23 19.18
C ASP A 144 17.78 -4.71 19.20
N SER A 145 16.92 -5.14 18.27
CA SER A 145 15.60 -4.51 18.11
C SER A 145 14.48 -5.15 18.95
N ASP A 146 13.84 -4.31 19.79
CA ASP A 146 12.46 -4.48 20.30
C ASP A 146 11.40 -4.47 19.16
N ASN A 147 11.75 -5.01 17.99
CA ASN A 147 10.85 -5.09 16.86
C ASN A 147 9.74 -6.08 17.18
N VAL A 148 8.49 -5.64 17.01
CA VAL A 148 7.36 -6.55 17.05
C VAL A 148 7.58 -7.55 15.92
N ALA A 149 7.67 -8.84 16.25
CA ALA A 149 7.82 -9.87 15.23
C ALA A 149 6.78 -9.63 14.12
N GLY A 150 7.25 -9.55 12.88
CA GLY A 150 6.37 -9.33 11.74
C GLY A 150 6.04 -7.86 11.39
N GLY A 151 6.33 -6.86 12.22
CA GLY A 151 6.27 -5.42 11.88
C GLY A 151 5.26 -5.02 10.79
N LEU A 152 5.78 -4.46 9.68
CA LEU A 152 4.99 -4.04 8.52
C LEU A 152 4.66 -5.22 7.58
N GLU A 153 5.53 -6.23 7.50
CA GLU A 153 5.33 -7.42 6.67
C GLU A 153 4.06 -8.20 7.04
N GLU A 154 3.81 -8.41 8.33
CA GLU A 154 2.66 -9.13 8.87
C GLU A 154 1.38 -8.31 8.68
N ILE A 155 1.44 -6.97 8.79
CA ILE A 155 0.33 -6.08 8.47
C ILE A 155 -0.05 -6.22 7.00
N CYS A 156 0.94 -6.17 6.09
CA CYS A 156 0.75 -6.34 4.66
C CYS A 156 0.26 -7.76 4.31
N LYS A 157 0.75 -8.80 5.00
CA LYS A 157 0.34 -10.19 4.81
C LYS A 157 -1.11 -10.42 5.26
N THR A 158 -1.52 -9.81 6.37
CA THR A 158 -2.88 -9.94 6.93
C THR A 158 -3.93 -9.37 5.98
N ARG A 159 -3.60 -8.28 5.26
CA ARG A 159 -4.50 -7.61 4.29
C ARG A 159 -5.88 -7.33 4.88
N ALA A 160 -5.91 -6.83 6.11
CA ALA A 160 -7.14 -6.38 6.76
C ALA A 160 -7.50 -4.98 6.25
N VAL A 161 -7.84 -4.89 4.97
CA VAL A 161 -8.22 -3.66 4.27
C VAL A 161 -9.45 -3.98 3.45
N TRP A 162 -10.52 -3.21 3.62
CA TRP A 162 -11.77 -3.36 2.89
C TRP A 162 -12.09 -2.06 2.16
N GLY A 163 -12.20 -2.11 0.83
CA GLY A 163 -12.36 -0.93 -0.02
C GLY A 163 -11.06 -0.42 -0.64
N SER A 164 -11.17 0.70 -1.37
CA SER A 164 -10.09 1.27 -2.17
C SER A 164 -10.15 2.79 -2.16
N ASP A 165 -9.06 3.43 -1.71
CA ASP A 165 -8.97 4.85 -1.32
C ASP A 165 -9.91 5.27 -0.17
N VAL A 166 -11.17 4.82 -0.20
CA VAL A 166 -12.13 4.87 0.91
C VAL A 166 -12.25 3.47 1.50
N TYR A 167 -12.02 3.37 2.81
CA TYR A 167 -11.92 2.13 3.54
C TYR A 167 -12.98 2.05 4.64
N ALA A 168 -13.48 0.86 4.93
CA ALA A 168 -14.31 0.64 6.11
C ALA A 168 -13.49 0.88 7.39
N ASP A 169 -14.11 1.34 8.48
CA ASP A 169 -13.48 1.57 9.79
C ASP A 169 -12.83 0.31 10.42
N ASP A 170 -13.24 -0.88 10.00
CA ASP A 170 -12.58 -2.15 10.31
C ASP A 170 -11.20 -2.33 9.67
N SER A 171 -10.86 -1.53 8.65
CA SER A 171 -9.59 -1.61 7.93
C SER A 171 -8.43 -1.12 8.79
N ASP A 172 -7.30 -1.81 8.70
CA ASP A 172 -6.05 -1.41 9.31
C ASP A 172 -5.54 -0.10 8.67
N PRO A 173 -5.36 0.98 9.46
CA PRO A 173 -4.92 2.26 8.93
C PRO A 173 -3.51 2.22 8.33
N VAL A 174 -2.62 1.35 8.82
CA VAL A 174 -1.27 1.17 8.26
C VAL A 174 -1.35 0.46 6.92
N ALA A 175 -2.11 -0.63 6.85
CA ALA A 175 -2.31 -1.35 5.59
C ALA A 175 -3.08 -0.50 4.56
N ALA A 176 -4.03 0.33 4.99
CA ALA A 176 -4.72 1.30 4.15
C ALA A 176 -3.76 2.37 3.59
N ALA A 177 -2.81 2.85 4.39
CA ALA A 177 -1.77 3.78 3.95
C ALA A 177 -0.81 3.15 2.93
N VAL A 178 -0.47 1.86 3.09
CA VAL A 178 0.25 1.08 2.06
C VAL A 178 -0.59 0.95 0.80
N HIS A 179 -1.82 0.45 0.92
CA HIS A 179 -2.71 0.22 -0.22
C HIS A 179 -2.94 1.49 -1.05
N SER A 180 -3.19 2.62 -0.39
CA SER A 180 -3.37 3.90 -1.07
C SER A 180 -2.06 4.53 -1.53
N GLY A 181 -0.88 4.01 -1.17
CA GLY A 181 0.41 4.47 -1.69
C GLY A 181 1.00 5.68 -0.98
N TRP A 182 0.62 5.93 0.27
CA TRP A 182 1.26 6.95 1.11
C TRP A 182 2.62 6.48 1.60
N ILE A 183 2.69 5.21 2.01
CA ILE A 183 3.92 4.55 2.46
C ILE A 183 4.16 3.28 1.67
N ARG A 184 5.44 2.91 1.51
CA ARG A 184 5.84 1.66 0.88
C ARG A 184 5.51 0.49 1.82
N GLY A 185 4.93 -0.57 1.25
CA GLY A 185 4.69 -1.82 1.95
C GLY A 185 5.96 -2.65 2.13
N ASP A 186 5.84 -3.68 2.95
CA ASP A 186 6.88 -4.70 3.13
C ASP A 186 6.28 -6.07 2.85
N PHE A 187 6.89 -6.80 1.93
CA PHE A 187 6.43 -8.10 1.46
C PHE A 187 7.48 -9.19 1.70
N GLY A 188 8.44 -8.95 2.60
CA GLY A 188 9.46 -9.93 2.97
C GLY A 188 10.38 -10.29 1.80
N GLU A 189 10.51 -11.59 1.54
CA GLU A 189 11.34 -12.13 0.45
C GLU A 189 10.91 -11.66 -0.94
N TYR A 190 9.65 -11.26 -1.12
CA TYR A 190 9.12 -10.81 -2.41
C TYR A 190 9.49 -9.36 -2.75
N ASN A 191 10.09 -8.60 -1.83
CA ASN A 191 10.41 -7.19 -2.07
C ASN A 191 11.36 -6.99 -3.27
N GLU A 192 12.39 -7.83 -3.39
CA GLU A 192 13.34 -7.74 -4.52
C GLU A 192 12.68 -8.15 -5.84
N ASP A 193 11.90 -9.23 -5.84
CA ASP A 193 11.14 -9.66 -7.03
C ASP A 193 10.17 -8.58 -7.51
N LEU A 194 9.44 -7.93 -6.58
CA LEU A 194 8.53 -6.82 -6.91
C LEU A 194 9.30 -5.63 -7.50
N ARG A 195 10.45 -5.31 -6.94
CA ARG A 195 11.30 -4.22 -7.44
C ARG A 195 11.81 -4.50 -8.85
N GLU A 196 12.25 -5.73 -9.13
CA GLU A 196 12.69 -6.16 -10.46
C GLU A 196 11.54 -6.17 -11.47
N LEU A 197 10.38 -6.73 -11.11
CA LEU A 197 9.22 -6.86 -11.99
C LEU A 197 8.65 -5.51 -12.45
N PHE A 198 8.69 -4.51 -11.56
CA PHE A 198 8.14 -3.19 -11.83
C PHE A 198 9.21 -2.15 -12.20
N ASN A 199 10.47 -2.59 -12.40
CA ASN A 199 11.62 -1.73 -12.66
C ASN A 199 11.67 -0.53 -11.71
N GLU A 200 11.37 -0.76 -10.42
CA GLU A 200 11.42 0.29 -9.42
C GLU A 200 12.87 0.70 -9.18
N GLY A 201 13.29 1.75 -9.90
CA GLY A 201 14.57 2.39 -9.65
C GLY A 201 14.64 2.91 -8.22
N THR A 202 15.80 2.74 -7.58
CA THR A 202 16.20 3.31 -6.28
C THR A 202 16.37 4.82 -6.44
N ASP A 203 15.26 5.54 -6.59
CA ASP A 203 15.28 6.99 -6.38
C ASP A 203 15.06 7.25 -4.90
N GLU A 204 16.11 6.99 -4.13
CA GLU A 204 16.10 7.05 -2.66
C GLU A 204 15.59 8.41 -2.17
N ALA A 205 15.89 9.49 -2.89
CA ALA A 205 15.50 10.84 -2.51
C ALA A 205 13.97 11.05 -2.55
N LEU A 206 13.28 10.46 -3.54
CA LEU A 206 11.82 10.57 -3.68
C LEU A 206 11.06 9.69 -2.68
N GLU A 207 11.69 8.61 -2.22
CA GLU A 207 11.08 7.66 -1.29
C GLU A 207 11.44 7.96 0.17
N THR A 208 12.48 8.77 0.43
CA THR A 208 12.90 9.10 1.80
C THR A 208 11.99 10.18 2.40
N PRO A 209 11.35 9.93 3.55
CA PRO A 209 10.53 10.94 4.20
C PRO A 209 11.37 12.04 4.85
N GLU A 210 10.90 13.28 4.74
CA GLU A 210 11.38 14.41 5.52
C GLU A 210 10.71 14.38 6.90
N LEU A 211 11.50 14.28 7.98
CA LEU A 211 10.96 14.22 9.33
C LEU A 211 10.30 15.55 9.74
N GLY A 212 9.12 15.47 10.37
CA GLY A 212 8.31 16.62 10.78
C GLY A 212 7.52 17.28 9.64
N LYS A 213 7.68 16.83 8.40
CA LYS A 213 6.87 17.29 7.27
C LYS A 213 5.53 16.56 7.25
N ILE A 214 4.45 17.34 7.10
CA ILE A 214 3.11 16.82 6.85
C ILE A 214 2.93 16.68 5.34
N TYR A 215 2.67 15.46 4.90
CA TYR A 215 2.29 15.15 3.53
C TYR A 215 0.76 15.16 3.47
N THR A 216 0.18 16.15 2.79
CA THR A 216 -1.27 16.26 2.55
C THR A 216 -1.68 15.75 1.17
N GLU A 217 -0.70 15.53 0.30
CA GLU A 217 -0.89 14.94 -1.02
C GLU A 217 -0.16 13.60 -1.08
N LYS A 218 -0.74 12.68 -1.85
CA LYS A 218 -0.17 11.36 -2.07
C LYS A 218 1.15 11.53 -2.85
N PRO A 219 2.28 11.01 -2.33
CA PRO A 219 3.57 11.15 -2.99
C PRO A 219 3.58 10.36 -4.31
N THR A 220 4.38 10.81 -5.29
CA THR A 220 4.51 10.13 -6.59
C THR A 220 5.00 8.69 -6.45
N LYS A 221 5.86 8.45 -5.47
CA LYS A 221 6.29 7.11 -5.03
C LYS A 221 5.97 6.97 -3.54
N PRO A 222 5.44 5.81 -3.10
CA PRO A 222 5.18 5.59 -1.68
C PRO A 222 6.45 5.78 -0.83
N LEU A 223 6.33 6.51 0.29
CA LEU A 223 7.47 6.83 1.15
C LEU A 223 7.93 5.61 1.94
N ARG A 224 9.24 5.40 2.07
CA ARG A 224 9.80 4.36 2.92
C ARG A 224 9.58 4.66 4.39
N THR A 225 9.38 3.62 5.17
CA THR A 225 9.39 3.76 6.62
C THR A 225 10.79 4.09 7.12
N SER A 226 10.86 4.89 8.19
CA SER A 226 12.13 5.28 8.80
C SER A 226 12.38 4.48 10.08
N THR A 227 13.62 4.01 10.25
CA THR A 227 14.07 3.33 11.47
C THR A 227 14.29 4.27 12.66
N LYS A 228 14.00 5.56 12.52
CA LYS A 228 14.18 6.57 13.59
C LYS A 228 12.92 7.37 13.90
N ALA A 229 11.81 7.05 13.25
CA ALA A 229 10.58 7.84 13.36
C ALA A 229 9.34 6.97 13.60
N GLU A 230 8.39 7.55 14.32
CA GLU A 230 7.00 7.10 14.34
C GLU A 230 6.27 7.65 13.10
N LEU A 231 5.20 6.98 12.68
CA LEU A 231 4.32 7.44 11.62
C LEU A 231 3.00 7.91 12.21
N HIS A 232 2.65 9.16 12.00
CA HIS A 232 1.30 9.66 12.28
C HIS A 232 0.48 9.58 11.00
N ILE A 233 -0.60 8.81 11.05
CA ILE A 233 -1.58 8.69 9.97
C ILE A 233 -2.82 9.47 10.38
N THR A 234 -3.13 10.55 9.67
CA THR A 234 -4.38 11.27 9.86
C THR A 234 -5.40 10.76 8.86
N VAL A 235 -6.55 10.31 9.36
CA VAL A 235 -7.69 9.87 8.55
C VAL A 235 -8.78 10.94 8.51
N LEU A 236 -9.48 11.04 7.39
CA LEU A 236 -10.73 11.79 7.23
C LEU A 236 -11.90 10.81 7.39
N ILE A 237 -12.81 11.10 8.31
CA ILE A 237 -14.01 10.31 8.56
C ILE A 237 -15.06 10.64 7.51
N LEU A 238 -15.64 9.59 6.92
CA LEU A 238 -16.59 9.64 5.82
C LEU A 238 -17.84 8.80 6.17
N PRO A 239 -19.00 9.11 5.57
CA PRO A 239 -20.17 8.24 5.65
C PRO A 239 -19.84 6.83 5.15
N ALA A 240 -20.48 5.83 5.73
CA ALA A 240 -20.36 4.45 5.27
C ALA A 240 -20.75 4.34 3.79
N LEU A 241 -19.96 3.56 3.03
CA LEU A 241 -20.32 3.18 1.68
C LEU A 241 -21.30 2.02 1.69
N THR A 242 -22.17 1.97 0.68
CA THR A 242 -23.07 0.84 0.45
C THR A 242 -22.33 -0.40 -0.07
N HIS A 243 -21.19 -0.19 -0.73
CA HIS A 243 -20.33 -1.25 -1.20
C HIS A 243 -18.89 -0.77 -1.26
N TYR A 244 -17.99 -1.60 -0.73
CA TYR A 244 -16.56 -1.41 -0.80
C TYR A 244 -16.00 -2.33 -1.88
N THR A 245 -15.49 -1.76 -2.96
CA THR A 245 -14.90 -2.52 -4.07
C THR A 245 -13.47 -2.94 -3.71
N ALA A 246 -13.10 -4.19 -3.99
CA ALA A 246 -11.72 -4.66 -3.87
C ALA A 246 -10.84 -4.16 -5.02
N SER A 247 -9.59 -3.81 -4.75
CA SER A 247 -8.57 -3.55 -5.78
C SER A 247 -7.19 -4.05 -5.36
N THR A 248 -6.27 -4.09 -6.32
CA THR A 248 -4.84 -4.23 -6.02
C THR A 248 -4.16 -2.90 -6.32
N GLN A 249 -3.55 -2.31 -5.31
CA GLN A 249 -2.79 -1.07 -5.40
C GLN A 249 -1.53 -1.19 -4.54
N ASN A 250 -0.40 -0.66 -5.03
CA ASN A 250 0.88 -0.68 -4.32
C ASN A 250 1.24 -2.08 -3.78
N PHE A 251 1.04 -3.10 -4.63
CA PHE A 251 1.25 -4.53 -4.36
C PHE A 251 0.40 -5.14 -3.24
N LEU A 252 -0.52 -4.37 -2.65
CA LEU A 252 -1.47 -4.84 -1.65
C LEU A 252 -2.85 -5.00 -2.28
N ARG A 253 -3.52 -6.14 -2.03
CA ARG A 253 -4.90 -6.38 -2.45
C ARG A 253 -5.86 -6.12 -1.28
N SER A 254 -6.81 -5.22 -1.48
CA SER A 254 -7.94 -5.00 -0.56
C SER A 254 -9.05 -6.03 -0.79
N ARG A 255 -9.97 -6.10 0.18
CA ARG A 255 -11.15 -6.97 0.20
C ARG A 255 -12.39 -6.16 -0.16
N GLU A 256 -13.39 -6.86 -0.67
CA GLU A 256 -14.71 -6.28 -0.88
C GLU A 256 -15.55 -6.38 0.39
N TRP A 257 -16.54 -5.50 0.54
CA TRP A 257 -17.56 -5.58 1.58
C TRP A 257 -18.90 -5.11 1.01
N GLY A 258 -19.96 -5.90 1.21
CA GLY A 258 -21.33 -5.56 0.86
C GLY A 258 -21.99 -4.49 1.73
N SER A 259 -23.32 -4.50 1.75
CA SER A 259 -24.17 -3.41 2.26
C SER A 259 -24.55 -3.49 3.74
N ASP A 260 -23.95 -4.39 4.52
CA ASP A 260 -24.28 -4.65 5.92
C ASP A 260 -23.28 -4.02 6.90
N HIS A 261 -22.39 -3.14 6.41
CA HIS A 261 -21.45 -2.41 7.23
C HIS A 261 -22.17 -1.37 8.11
N ASP A 262 -22.01 -1.48 9.43
CA ASP A 262 -22.71 -0.67 10.44
C ASP A 262 -21.83 0.46 11.02
N GLY A 263 -20.65 0.68 10.44
CA GLY A 263 -19.64 1.63 10.92
C GLY A 263 -19.57 2.92 10.12
N VAL A 264 -18.39 3.52 10.09
CA VAL A 264 -18.07 4.66 9.22
C VAL A 264 -17.03 4.27 8.18
N SER A 265 -16.90 5.05 7.11
CA SER A 265 -15.74 4.94 6.23
C SER A 265 -14.65 5.93 6.66
N TYR A 266 -13.44 5.71 6.18
CA TYR A 266 -12.39 6.69 6.24
C TYR A 266 -11.51 6.66 4.99
N MET A 267 -10.78 7.74 4.77
CA MET A 267 -9.65 7.75 3.84
C MET A 267 -8.43 8.34 4.52
N ILE A 268 -7.23 8.03 4.03
CA ILE A 268 -6.01 8.68 4.50
C ILE A 268 -6.02 10.14 4.02
N HIS A 269 -5.95 11.07 4.97
CA HIS A 269 -5.98 12.51 4.73
C HIS A 269 -4.57 13.10 4.67
N SER A 270 -3.69 12.68 5.58
CA SER A 270 -2.30 13.09 5.60
C SER A 270 -1.43 12.12 6.40
N ILE A 271 -0.13 12.17 6.18
CA ILE A 271 0.85 11.47 7.02
C ILE A 271 1.99 12.40 7.47
N GLU A 272 2.62 12.06 8.58
CA GLU A 272 3.78 12.78 9.12
C GLU A 272 4.73 11.75 9.76
N PHE A 273 6.01 11.80 9.41
CA PHE A 273 7.04 11.03 10.09
C PHE A 273 7.64 11.86 11.21
N VAL A 274 7.50 11.42 12.46
CA VAL A 274 7.93 12.18 13.64
C VAL A 274 9.08 11.46 14.32
N GLU A 275 10.19 12.17 14.55
CA GLU A 275 11.35 11.61 15.23
C GLU A 275 10.98 11.10 16.64
N GLU A 276 11.45 9.90 16.95
CA GLU A 276 11.21 9.25 18.23
C GLU A 276 12.11 9.85 19.33
N SER A 277 11.67 10.94 19.97
CA SER A 277 12.35 11.48 21.14
C SER A 277 12.05 10.64 22.40
N SER A 278 12.98 10.61 23.36
CA SER A 278 12.76 10.02 24.69
C SER A 278 11.56 10.61 25.45
N THR A 279 11.08 11.79 25.05
CA THR A 279 9.88 12.45 25.59
C THR A 279 8.57 12.00 24.92
N ASN A 280 8.61 11.40 23.74
CA ASN A 280 7.44 10.85 23.03
C ASN A 280 7.25 9.35 23.29
N ARG A 281 8.32 8.64 23.66
CA ARG A 281 8.31 7.25 24.13
C ARG A 281 7.33 7.08 25.31
N PHE A 282 6.46 6.08 25.26
CA PHE A 282 5.52 5.71 26.34
C PHE A 282 4.39 6.69 26.70
N THR A 283 4.09 7.71 25.89
CA THR A 283 3.08 8.70 26.29
C THR A 283 1.63 8.28 25.97
N GLU A 284 1.12 7.37 26.79
CA GLU A 284 -0.27 7.45 27.22
C GLU A 284 -0.33 8.21 28.57
N ARG A 285 -1.23 9.22 28.64
CA ARG A 285 -1.91 9.74 29.87
C ARG A 285 -1.29 10.94 30.64
N SER A 286 -1.56 12.16 30.16
CA SER A 286 -1.95 13.28 31.03
C SER A 286 -2.90 14.22 30.30
N ALA A 287 -3.93 14.75 30.99
CA ALA A 287 -4.90 15.67 30.42
C ALA A 287 -4.25 16.96 29.87
N ALA A 288 -3.14 17.41 30.46
CA ALA A 288 -2.39 18.56 29.98
C ALA A 288 -1.64 18.26 28.66
N ALA A 289 -0.99 17.10 28.57
CA ALA A 289 -0.37 16.63 27.34
C ALA A 289 -1.42 16.38 26.23
N LYS A 290 -2.62 15.91 26.61
CA LYS A 290 -3.78 15.80 25.71
C LYS A 290 -4.20 17.17 25.17
N HIS A 291 -4.34 18.19 26.03
CA HIS A 291 -4.73 19.55 25.61
C HIS A 291 -3.67 20.22 24.73
N GLN A 292 -2.38 20.07 25.06
CA GLN A 292 -1.30 20.63 24.26
C GLN A 292 -1.23 19.95 22.88
N ARG A 293 -1.36 18.61 22.82
CA ARG A 293 -1.40 17.86 21.56
C ARG A 293 -2.60 18.23 20.70
N ILE A 294 -3.79 18.32 21.29
CA ILE A 294 -5.00 18.75 20.58
C ILE A 294 -4.79 20.13 19.96
N ARG A 295 -4.14 21.05 20.70
CA ARG A 295 -3.86 22.40 20.21
C ARG A 295 -2.85 22.39 19.06
N ASP A 296 -1.73 21.68 19.22
CA ASP A 296 -0.65 21.66 18.22
C ASP A 296 -1.06 20.91 16.95
N ASP A 297 -1.91 19.91 17.09
CA ASP A 297 -2.50 19.16 15.98
C ASP A 297 -3.61 19.97 15.27
N LEU A 298 -4.48 20.68 16.00
CA LEU A 298 -5.45 21.62 15.39
C LEU A 298 -4.77 22.75 14.63
N ALA A 299 -3.67 23.29 15.15
CA ALA A 299 -2.91 24.34 14.48
C ALA A 299 -2.30 23.83 13.17
N ARG A 300 -1.64 22.66 13.20
CA ARG A 300 -1.06 22.04 12.01
C ARG A 300 -2.08 21.61 10.97
N ARG A 301 -3.27 21.17 11.40
CA ARG A 301 -4.37 20.84 10.47
C ARG A 301 -5.04 22.04 9.87
N LYS A 302 -5.16 23.13 10.62
CA LYS A 302 -5.65 24.38 10.08
C LYS A 302 -4.72 24.83 8.95
N GLU A 303 -3.41 24.74 9.17
CA GLU A 303 -2.40 25.02 8.15
C GLU A 303 -2.49 24.07 6.94
N ALA A 304 -2.65 22.76 7.17
CA ALA A 304 -2.85 21.78 6.09
C ALA A 304 -4.14 22.00 5.28
N ALA A 305 -5.26 22.32 5.95
CA ALA A 305 -6.55 22.60 5.32
C ALA A 305 -6.54 23.95 4.57
N GLU A 306 -5.87 24.97 5.11
CA GLU A 306 -5.67 26.27 4.45
C GLU A 306 -4.77 26.13 3.20
N SER A 307 -3.75 25.27 3.26
CA SER A 307 -2.89 24.94 2.11
C SER A 307 -3.68 24.26 0.98
N LEU A 308 -4.55 23.31 1.31
CA LEU A 308 -5.45 22.65 0.34
C LEU A 308 -6.46 23.62 -0.30
N LEU A 309 -6.97 24.58 0.48
CA LEU A 309 -7.90 25.60 -0.03
C LEU A 309 -7.20 26.62 -0.96
N GLY A 310 -5.94 26.96 -0.66
CA GLY A 310 -5.10 27.85 -1.48
C GLY A 310 -4.77 27.26 -2.86
N LEU A 311 -4.60 25.94 -2.95
CA LEU A 311 -4.34 25.25 -4.21
C LEU A 311 -5.54 25.29 -5.18
N LEU A 312 -6.77 25.26 -4.63
CA LEU A 312 -8.02 25.34 -5.40
C LEU A 312 -8.30 26.76 -5.94
N GLN A 313 -7.83 27.79 -5.24
CA GLN A 313 -8.01 29.19 -5.63
C GLN A 313 -6.96 29.69 -6.64
N GLY A 314 -5.82 29.00 -6.76
CA GLY A 314 -4.74 29.35 -7.69
C GLY A 314 -5.00 29.05 -9.18
N SER A 315 -6.11 28.39 -9.55
CA SER A 315 -6.39 28.02 -10.94
C SER A 315 -7.23 29.02 -11.74
N THR A 316 -7.59 30.18 -11.16
CA THR A 316 -8.37 31.21 -11.89
C THR A 316 -7.67 32.57 -11.90
N GLY A 317 -7.08 32.91 -13.05
CA GLY A 317 -6.68 34.28 -13.42
C GLY A 317 -5.18 34.37 -13.72
N THR A 318 -4.75 34.38 -14.98
CA THR A 318 -4.93 35.56 -15.84
C THR A 318 -4.62 35.20 -17.30
N MET A 319 -5.65 35.12 -18.15
CA MET A 319 -5.48 35.33 -19.59
C MET A 319 -5.71 36.81 -19.87
N THR A 320 -4.64 37.54 -20.20
CA THR A 320 -4.74 38.88 -20.80
C THR A 320 -4.83 38.72 -22.31
N PRO A 321 -5.86 39.27 -22.98
CA PRO A 321 -5.88 39.31 -24.44
C PRO A 321 -4.96 40.42 -24.94
N ALA A 322 -4.21 40.11 -26.00
CA ALA A 322 -3.43 41.07 -26.74
C ALA A 322 -4.33 42.19 -27.29
N SER A 323 -3.87 43.44 -27.18
CA SER A 323 -4.41 44.56 -27.94
C SER A 323 -3.26 45.41 -28.47
N SER A 324 -3.04 45.27 -29.76
CA SER A 324 -2.28 46.17 -30.62
C SER A 324 -2.87 47.56 -30.60
N ASN A 325 -2.03 48.59 -30.47
CA ASN A 325 -2.20 49.82 -31.24
C ASN A 325 -0.90 50.61 -31.36
N VAL A 326 -0.59 50.93 -32.61
CA VAL A 326 0.45 51.83 -33.11
C VAL A 326 -0.03 53.27 -32.95
N SER A 327 0.85 54.18 -32.50
CA SER A 327 1.02 55.52 -33.10
C SER A 327 2.18 56.26 -32.42
N VAL A 328 3.26 56.48 -33.16
CA VAL A 328 4.27 57.51 -32.85
C VAL A 328 4.19 58.52 -33.99
N GLY A 329 3.88 59.77 -33.64
CA GLY A 329 3.94 60.91 -34.53
C GLY A 329 4.45 62.11 -33.75
N ALA A 330 5.75 62.36 -33.89
CA ALA A 330 6.48 63.65 -33.89
C ALA A 330 7.97 63.36 -33.66
#